data_AF-B9LQJ7-F1
#
_entry.id   AF-B9LQJ7-F1
#
_cell.length_a   1.000
_cell.length_b   1.000
_cell.length_c   1.000
_cell.angle_alpha   90.00
_cell.angle_beta   90.00
_cell.angle_gamma   90.00
#
_symmetry.space_group_name_H-M   'P 1'
#
loop_
_entity.id
_entity.type
_entity.pdbx_description
1 polymer ?
#
loop_
_entity_poly.entity_id
_entity_poly.type
_entity_poly.pdbx_seq_one_letter_code
_entity_poly.pdbx_strand_id
1 'polypeptide(L)'
;MSDLDPTDAGDSAAAAAEATDAEVAEAAEAAVEAAAGEADVDREELLKRAIVALADSEGIDVPDAEEVAAIESRLDDLDAEVDEKVEDLRERFVELYRDLESKAPADHAHEETAERLDAIAADLDAVADRLDELEAEAAATATVGEAVEETIDALDNRIARVESRTDDIDELDARTEGLDDLEARVNDLEALDARVDDLDEIEEKLSRVASAVVRVRRRLEAAERDRSDRERLDALTAAANREGIRKANCTDCRETVDIGLLTTPECPHCGRRFAKLEPNPGFLGTSRLVVEDRPVLDGDVSETPPGAASSAGDGSGAEDGSSVSTRDADGGGRL
;
A
#
# COMPACT_ATOMS: atom_id res chain seq x y z
N MET A 1 3.14 14.00 -120.62
CA MET A 1 3.54 14.64 -121.88
C MET A 1 4.76 13.88 -122.34
N SER A 2 4.52 12.84 -123.13
CA SER A 2 4.60 12.87 -124.61
C SER A 2 5.99 12.36 -124.98
N ASP A 3 6.17 11.07 -125.30
CA ASP A 3 5.74 10.40 -126.53
C ASP A 3 6.12 11.14 -127.81
N LEU A 4 6.58 10.30 -128.76
CA LEU A 4 6.77 10.47 -130.20
C LEU A 4 8.22 10.83 -130.61
N ASP A 5 9.03 9.89 -131.12
CA ASP A 5 8.94 9.21 -132.46
C ASP A 5 9.16 10.26 -133.59
N PRO A 6 9.87 10.02 -134.73
CA PRO A 6 10.05 8.70 -135.38
C PRO A 6 11.31 8.43 -136.25
N THR A 7 11.39 7.16 -136.68
CA THR A 7 11.97 6.59 -137.93
C THR A 7 13.46 6.79 -138.22
N ASP A 8 14.28 5.74 -138.28
CA ASP A 8 14.35 4.65 -139.29
C ASP A 8 15.33 4.97 -140.44
N ALA A 9 16.27 4.03 -140.60
CA ALA A 9 17.16 3.72 -141.72
C ALA A 9 17.81 4.85 -142.54
N GLY A 10 19.16 4.84 -142.58
CA GLY A 10 19.89 5.54 -143.63
C GLY A 10 21.39 5.60 -143.44
N ASP A 11 22.04 4.45 -143.60
CA ASP A 11 23.39 4.29 -144.14
C ASP A 11 23.92 5.50 -144.93
N SER A 12 25.00 6.13 -144.47
CA SER A 12 26.18 6.40 -145.32
C SER A 12 27.30 7.17 -144.60
N ALA A 13 28.49 6.55 -144.66
CA ALA A 13 29.79 7.20 -144.76
C ALA A 13 30.32 8.02 -143.57
N ALA A 14 30.95 7.34 -142.61
CA ALA A 14 32.43 7.34 -142.49
C ALA A 14 32.84 6.38 -141.36
N ALA A 15 33.34 5.21 -141.73
CA ALA A 15 34.03 4.32 -140.82
C ALA A 15 35.36 4.99 -140.40
N ALA A 16 35.39 5.51 -139.18
CA ALA A 16 36.63 5.70 -138.43
C ALA A 16 36.66 4.58 -137.38
N ALA A 17 37.68 3.72 -137.44
CA ALA A 17 37.84 2.60 -136.52
C ALA A 17 37.95 3.11 -135.06
N GLU A 18 37.04 2.68 -134.18
CA GLU A 18 37.16 2.85 -132.72
C GLU A 18 38.22 1.88 -132.20
N ALA A 19 39.34 2.41 -131.71
CA ALA A 19 40.44 1.65 -131.13
C ALA A 19 40.04 1.07 -129.76
N THR A 20 40.45 -0.17 -129.45
CA THR A 20 40.27 -0.80 -128.11
C THR A 20 41.11 -0.10 -127.03
N ASP A 21 40.74 -0.15 -125.74
CA ASP A 21 41.54 0.49 -124.66
C ASP A 21 43.03 0.06 -124.65
N ALA A 22 43.30 -1.17 -125.08
CA ALA A 22 44.67 -1.65 -125.29
C ALA A 22 45.33 -0.98 -126.50
N GLU A 23 44.63 -0.88 -127.64
CA GLU A 23 45.11 -0.12 -128.81
C GLU A 23 45.21 1.39 -128.55
N VAL A 24 44.37 1.96 -127.67
CA VAL A 24 44.43 3.37 -127.24
C VAL A 24 45.60 3.59 -126.29
N ALA A 25 45.87 2.66 -125.37
CA ALA A 25 47.05 2.70 -124.52
C ALA A 25 48.34 2.51 -125.34
N GLU A 26 48.35 1.58 -126.30
CA GLU A 26 49.47 1.35 -127.22
C GLU A 26 49.65 2.53 -128.19
N ALA A 27 48.57 3.13 -128.69
CA ALA A 27 48.61 4.33 -129.51
C ALA A 27 49.00 5.57 -128.70
N ALA A 28 48.59 5.69 -127.44
CA ALA A 28 49.00 6.75 -126.54
C ALA A 28 50.46 6.59 -126.14
N GLU A 29 50.94 5.37 -125.91
CA GLU A 29 52.34 5.07 -125.64
C GLU A 29 53.20 5.35 -126.87
N ALA A 30 52.76 4.91 -128.05
CA ALA A 30 53.40 5.24 -129.33
C ALA A 30 53.35 6.75 -129.64
N ALA A 31 52.26 7.45 -129.30
CA ALA A 31 52.14 8.90 -129.48
C ALA A 31 53.02 9.66 -128.49
N VAL A 32 53.13 9.19 -127.25
CA VAL A 32 54.04 9.75 -126.24
C VAL A 32 55.49 9.52 -126.64
N GLU A 33 55.83 8.36 -127.18
CA GLU A 33 57.19 8.03 -127.66
C GLU A 33 57.54 8.79 -128.95
N ALA A 34 56.59 8.93 -129.88
CA ALA A 34 56.73 9.76 -131.07
C ALA A 34 56.89 11.24 -130.71
N ALA A 35 56.05 11.78 -129.83
CA ALA A 35 56.13 13.17 -129.39
C ALA A 35 57.37 13.42 -128.52
N ALA A 36 57.88 12.41 -127.80
CA ALA A 36 59.13 12.47 -127.03
C ALA A 36 60.32 12.56 -127.99
N GLY A 37 60.33 11.74 -129.04
CA GLY A 37 61.31 11.80 -130.12
C GLY A 37 61.28 13.12 -130.91
N GLU A 38 60.10 13.71 -131.12
CA GLU A 38 59.96 15.03 -131.77
C GLU A 38 60.43 16.19 -130.90
N ALA A 39 60.22 16.11 -129.59
CA ALA A 39 60.61 17.15 -128.64
C ALA A 39 62.03 16.95 -128.06
N ASP A 40 62.74 15.89 -128.49
CA ASP A 40 64.08 15.49 -128.03
C ASP A 40 64.16 15.42 -126.49
N VAL A 41 63.10 14.88 -125.88
CA VAL A 41 62.99 14.66 -124.43
C VAL A 41 62.47 13.26 -124.16
N ASP A 42 62.88 12.68 -123.04
CA ASP A 42 62.42 11.36 -122.64
C ASP A 42 60.90 11.35 -122.37
N ARG A 43 60.29 10.16 -122.48
CA ARG A 43 58.86 9.91 -122.19
C ARG A 43 58.39 10.55 -120.88
N GLU A 44 59.19 10.44 -119.82
CA GLU A 44 58.87 11.00 -118.50
C GLU A 44 58.67 12.52 -118.56
N GLU A 45 59.54 13.22 -119.28
CA GLU A 45 59.52 14.68 -119.41
C GLU A 45 58.36 15.15 -120.30
N LEU A 46 58.01 14.37 -121.32
CA LEU A 46 56.81 14.63 -122.13
C LEU A 46 55.53 14.48 -121.30
N LEU A 47 55.45 13.43 -120.49
CA LEU A 47 54.31 13.21 -119.60
C LEU A 47 54.21 14.31 -118.54
N LYS A 48 55.32 14.79 -117.96
CA LYS A 48 55.33 15.95 -117.06
C LYS A 48 54.72 17.17 -117.72
N ARG A 49 55.14 17.50 -118.94
CA ARG A 49 54.58 18.65 -119.69
C ARG A 49 53.11 18.47 -120.05
N ALA A 50 52.70 17.26 -120.42
CA ALA A 50 51.30 16.95 -120.72
C ALA A 50 50.40 17.07 -119.47
N ILE A 51 50.89 16.66 -118.30
CA ILE A 51 50.18 16.79 -117.02
C ILE A 51 50.03 18.26 -116.63
N VAL A 52 51.10 19.06 -116.75
CA VAL A 52 51.05 20.50 -116.47
C VAL A 52 50.08 21.22 -117.41
N ALA A 53 50.12 20.91 -118.71
CA ALA A 53 49.21 21.49 -119.69
C ALA A 53 47.74 21.09 -119.46
N LEU A 54 47.50 19.85 -119.01
CA LEU A 54 46.16 19.38 -118.64
C LEU A 54 45.65 20.11 -117.39
N ALA A 55 46.49 20.29 -116.38
CA ALA A 55 46.14 21.03 -115.17
C ALA A 55 45.79 22.50 -115.46
N ASP A 56 46.58 23.18 -116.30
CA ASP A 56 46.30 24.54 -116.76
C ASP A 56 44.95 24.64 -117.49
N SER A 57 44.60 23.64 -118.31
CA SER A 57 43.32 23.61 -119.04
C SER A 57 42.10 23.40 -118.14
N GLU A 58 42.29 22.70 -117.02
CA GLU A 58 41.26 22.43 -116.01
C GLU A 58 41.20 23.52 -114.92
N GLY A 59 42.06 24.54 -115.01
CA GLY A 59 42.17 25.60 -114.01
C GLY A 59 42.69 25.11 -112.66
N ILE A 60 43.44 24.01 -112.65
CA ILE A 60 44.07 23.44 -111.46
C ILE A 60 45.45 24.05 -111.35
N ASP A 61 45.64 24.86 -110.31
CA ASP A 61 46.93 25.44 -109.96
C ASP A 61 47.81 24.32 -109.40
N VAL A 62 48.63 23.72 -110.27
CA VAL A 62 49.61 22.72 -109.87
C VAL A 62 50.81 23.48 -109.36
N PRO A 63 51.20 23.30 -108.09
CA PRO A 63 52.37 23.95 -107.57
C PRO A 63 53.56 23.53 -108.42
N ASP A 64 54.29 24.53 -108.90
CA ASP A 64 55.51 24.27 -109.62
C ASP A 64 56.56 23.62 -108.68
N ALA A 65 57.67 23.17 -109.26
CA ALA A 65 58.72 22.53 -108.47
C ALA A 65 59.29 23.46 -107.37
N GLU A 66 59.19 24.78 -107.52
CA GLU A 66 59.65 25.76 -106.54
C GLU A 66 58.65 25.88 -105.38
N GLU A 67 57.35 25.90 -105.66
CA GLU A 67 56.28 25.91 -104.67
C GLU A 67 56.22 24.61 -103.86
N VAL A 68 56.37 23.45 -104.49
CA VAL A 68 56.46 22.17 -103.79
C VAL A 68 57.69 22.14 -102.88
N ALA A 69 58.86 22.56 -103.38
CA ALA A 69 60.08 22.63 -102.58
C ALA A 69 59.94 23.61 -101.39
N ALA A 70 59.18 24.70 -101.54
CA ALA A 70 58.90 25.64 -100.46
C ALA A 70 57.98 25.05 -99.37
N ILE A 71 56.96 24.27 -99.78
CA ILE A 71 56.09 23.57 -98.83
C ILE A 71 56.85 22.47 -98.09
N GLU A 72 57.65 21.68 -98.81
CA GLU A 72 58.51 20.65 -98.22
C GLU A 72 59.48 21.27 -97.22
N SER A 73 60.15 22.38 -97.58
CA SER A 73 61.01 23.11 -96.64
C SER A 73 60.25 23.61 -95.41
N ARG A 74 59.00 24.07 -95.54
CA ARG A 74 58.19 24.51 -94.41
C ARG A 74 57.73 23.35 -93.53
N LEU A 75 57.45 22.19 -94.11
CA LEU A 75 57.14 20.98 -93.36
C LEU A 75 58.37 20.49 -92.61
N ASP A 76 59.54 20.48 -93.25
CA ASP A 76 60.81 20.18 -92.60
C ASP A 76 61.09 21.14 -91.42
N ASP A 77 60.85 22.44 -91.62
CA ASP A 77 60.99 23.46 -90.56
C ASP A 77 59.98 23.23 -89.42
N LEU A 78 58.72 22.88 -89.73
CA LEU A 78 57.68 22.64 -88.73
C LEU A 78 57.92 21.35 -87.96
N ASP A 79 58.37 20.29 -88.64
CA ASP A 79 58.74 19.03 -88.03
C ASP A 79 59.94 19.24 -87.10
N ALA A 80 60.93 20.03 -87.51
CA ALA A 80 62.04 20.42 -86.64
C ALA A 80 61.57 21.24 -85.42
N GLU A 81 60.63 22.18 -85.58
CA GLU A 81 60.06 22.95 -84.47
C GLU A 81 59.25 22.07 -83.50
N VAL A 82 58.48 21.12 -84.04
CA VAL A 82 57.71 20.16 -83.23
C VAL A 82 58.65 19.23 -82.48
N ASP A 83 59.69 18.71 -83.12
CA ASP A 83 60.68 17.85 -82.48
C ASP A 83 61.41 18.60 -81.36
N GLU A 84 61.80 19.86 -81.57
CA GLU A 84 62.39 20.71 -80.52
C GLU A 84 61.43 20.90 -79.33
N LYS A 85 60.16 21.21 -79.59
CA LYS A 85 59.15 21.38 -78.52
C LYS A 85 58.86 20.08 -77.78
N VAL A 86 58.81 18.97 -78.49
CA VAL A 86 58.63 17.65 -77.87
C VAL A 86 59.84 17.31 -77.02
N GLU A 87 61.05 17.63 -77.47
CA GLU A 87 62.28 17.47 -76.70
C GLU A 87 62.27 18.36 -75.44
N ASP A 88 61.90 19.64 -75.54
CA ASP A 88 61.74 20.55 -74.40
C ASP A 88 60.71 20.06 -73.39
N LEU A 89 59.53 19.61 -73.86
CA LEU A 89 58.50 19.05 -72.98
C LEU A 89 58.97 17.76 -72.31
N ARG A 90 59.72 16.91 -73.03
CA ARG A 90 60.29 15.68 -72.48
C ARG A 90 61.34 16.00 -71.42
N GLU A 91 62.23 16.95 -71.69
CA GLU A 91 63.21 17.41 -70.70
C GLU A 91 62.50 17.94 -69.46
N ARG A 92 61.52 18.85 -69.64
CA ARG A 92 60.72 19.39 -68.53
C ARG A 92 59.94 18.33 -67.76
N PHE A 93 59.40 17.31 -68.43
CA PHE A 93 58.68 16.23 -67.75
C PHE A 93 59.65 15.33 -66.97
N VAL A 94 60.83 15.06 -67.51
CA VAL A 94 61.89 14.35 -66.80
C VAL A 94 62.37 15.16 -65.59
N GLU A 95 62.53 16.47 -65.72
CA GLU A 95 62.82 17.37 -64.60
C GLU A 95 61.73 17.34 -63.55
N LEU A 96 60.45 17.46 -63.94
CA LEU A 96 59.31 17.39 -63.03
C LEU A 96 59.24 16.03 -62.33
N TYR A 97 59.43 14.93 -63.07
CA TYR A 97 59.43 13.60 -62.49
C TYR A 97 60.56 13.45 -61.47
N ARG A 98 61.77 13.92 -61.79
CA ARG A 98 62.90 13.94 -60.84
C ARG A 98 62.62 14.84 -59.64
N ASP A 99 62.01 16.00 -59.83
CA ASP A 99 61.63 16.92 -58.75
C ASP A 99 60.58 16.28 -57.83
N LEU A 100 59.55 15.65 -58.39
CA LEU A 100 58.52 14.91 -57.64
C LEU A 100 59.12 13.71 -56.90
N GLU A 101 59.93 12.88 -57.56
CA GLU A 101 60.61 11.73 -56.95
C GLU A 101 61.59 12.19 -55.87
N SER A 102 62.23 13.36 -56.03
CA SER A 102 63.10 13.93 -54.98
C SER A 102 62.33 14.45 -53.78
N LYS A 103 61.11 14.97 -53.98
CA LYS A 103 60.26 15.56 -52.94
C LYS A 103 59.45 14.52 -52.19
N ALA A 104 59.02 13.48 -52.87
CA ALA A 104 58.25 12.38 -52.32
C ALA A 104 58.63 11.09 -53.06
N PRO A 105 59.75 10.45 -52.68
CA PRO A 105 60.10 9.13 -53.17
C PRO A 105 58.93 8.15 -52.99
N ALA A 106 58.81 7.15 -53.87
CA ALA A 106 57.76 6.14 -53.73
C ALA A 106 57.76 5.43 -52.36
N ASP A 107 58.93 5.33 -51.73
CA ASP A 107 59.14 4.72 -50.42
C ASP A 107 59.15 5.74 -49.27
N HIS A 108 58.72 6.99 -49.51
CA HIS A 108 58.65 8.00 -48.46
C HIS A 108 57.59 7.61 -47.41
N ALA A 109 58.07 7.18 -46.26
CA ALA A 109 57.23 6.98 -45.08
C ALA A 109 57.05 8.31 -44.32
N HIS A 110 55.82 8.58 -43.91
CA HIS A 110 55.52 9.66 -42.98
C HIS A 110 55.64 9.16 -41.54
N GLU A 111 56.88 9.04 -41.04
CA GLU A 111 57.18 8.54 -39.69
C GLU A 111 56.38 9.28 -38.62
N GLU A 112 56.31 10.62 -38.68
CA GLU A 112 55.52 11.42 -37.74
C GLU A 112 54.04 11.03 -37.74
N THR A 113 53.46 10.73 -38.90
CA THR A 113 52.06 10.30 -39.00
C THR A 113 51.89 8.90 -38.42
N ALA A 114 52.84 8.00 -38.66
CA ALA A 114 52.84 6.65 -38.08
C ALA A 114 52.96 6.72 -36.55
N GLU A 115 53.92 7.48 -36.01
CA GLU A 115 54.08 7.70 -34.57
C GLU A 115 52.81 8.30 -33.93
N ARG A 116 52.15 9.24 -34.62
CA ARG A 116 50.86 9.80 -34.16
C ARG A 116 49.74 8.78 -34.16
N LEU A 117 49.67 7.90 -35.16
CA LEU A 117 48.67 6.83 -35.20
C LEU A 117 48.92 5.80 -34.10
N ASP A 118 50.18 5.44 -33.85
CA ASP A 118 50.57 4.54 -32.76
C ASP A 118 50.25 5.15 -31.39
N ALA A 119 50.51 6.45 -31.20
CA ALA A 119 50.13 7.16 -29.99
C ALA A 119 48.60 7.19 -29.80
N ILE A 120 47.84 7.46 -30.86
CA ILE A 120 46.37 7.42 -30.81
C ILE A 120 45.86 5.99 -30.51
N ALA A 121 46.48 4.97 -31.09
CA ALA A 121 46.12 3.57 -30.81
C ALA A 121 46.37 3.24 -29.33
N ALA A 122 47.50 3.63 -28.77
CA ALA A 122 47.80 3.46 -27.34
C ALA A 122 46.82 4.23 -26.45
N ASP A 123 46.43 5.45 -26.83
CA ASP A 123 45.42 6.23 -26.12
C ASP A 123 44.03 5.54 -26.17
N LEU A 124 43.66 4.96 -27.31
CA LEU A 124 42.40 4.22 -27.45
C LEU A 124 42.39 2.95 -26.59
N ASP A 125 43.50 2.21 -26.55
CA ASP A 125 43.65 1.05 -25.68
C ASP A 125 43.53 1.45 -24.19
N ALA A 126 44.20 2.54 -23.79
CA ALA A 126 44.10 3.06 -22.42
C ALA A 126 42.68 3.52 -22.05
N VAL A 127 41.94 4.10 -23.00
CA VAL A 127 40.53 4.46 -22.80
C VAL A 127 39.65 3.22 -22.70
N ALA A 128 39.90 2.18 -23.50
CA ALA A 128 39.17 0.92 -23.42
C ALA A 128 39.36 0.25 -22.04
N ASP A 129 40.59 0.17 -21.56
CA ASP A 129 40.91 -0.37 -20.22
C ASP A 129 40.16 0.40 -19.12
N ARG A 130 40.09 1.74 -19.24
CA ARG A 130 39.36 2.58 -18.28
C ARG A 130 37.85 2.36 -18.34
N LEU A 131 37.28 2.08 -19.52
CA LEU A 131 35.86 1.76 -19.65
C LEU A 131 35.54 0.42 -18.99
N ASP A 132 36.40 -0.57 -19.16
CA ASP A 132 36.25 -1.87 -18.50
C ASP A 132 36.32 -1.73 -16.96
N GLU A 133 37.20 -0.88 -16.44
CA GLU A 133 37.26 -0.55 -15.01
C GLU A 133 35.98 0.13 -14.51
N LEU A 134 35.46 1.12 -15.25
CA LEU A 134 34.21 1.79 -14.90
C LEU A 134 32.99 0.87 -14.98
N GLU A 135 32.96 -0.07 -15.93
CA GLU A 135 31.92 -1.09 -16.01
C GLU A 135 31.96 -2.03 -14.81
N ALA A 136 33.17 -2.44 -14.38
CA ALA A 136 33.34 -3.22 -13.17
C ALA A 136 32.92 -2.45 -11.90
N GLU A 137 33.25 -1.15 -11.80
CA GLU A 137 32.81 -0.30 -10.69
C GLU A 137 31.29 -0.10 -10.68
N ALA A 138 30.68 0.08 -11.85
CA ALA A 138 29.23 0.19 -11.98
C ALA A 138 28.53 -1.11 -11.57
N ALA A 139 29.06 -2.26 -11.97
CA ALA A 139 28.56 -3.56 -11.54
C ALA A 139 28.68 -3.75 -10.01
N ALA A 140 29.82 -3.39 -9.42
CA ALA A 140 30.00 -3.42 -7.97
C ALA A 140 29.00 -2.50 -7.24
N THR A 141 28.78 -1.30 -7.77
CA THR A 141 27.82 -0.33 -7.21
C THR A 141 26.40 -0.86 -7.28
N ALA A 142 26.02 -1.55 -8.36
CA ALA A 142 24.71 -2.20 -8.47
C ALA A 142 24.50 -3.24 -7.37
N THR A 143 25.49 -4.09 -7.09
CA THR A 143 25.39 -5.08 -5.99
C THR A 143 25.26 -4.43 -4.61
N VAL A 144 25.91 -3.28 -4.40
CA VAL A 144 25.76 -2.50 -3.16
C VAL A 144 24.34 -1.93 -3.07
N GLY A 145 23.77 -1.45 -4.18
CA GLY A 145 22.39 -1.00 -4.26
C GLY A 145 21.40 -2.08 -3.81
N GLU A 146 21.52 -3.29 -4.36
CA GLU A 146 20.69 -4.45 -3.97
C GLU A 146 20.81 -4.78 -2.48
N ALA A 147 22.02 -4.77 -1.92
CA ALA A 147 22.23 -5.01 -0.49
C ALA A 147 21.64 -3.91 0.41
N VAL A 148 21.67 -2.65 -0.05
CA VAL A 148 21.04 -1.52 0.66
C VAL A 148 19.52 -1.66 0.62
N GLU A 149 18.93 -2.04 -0.50
CA GLU A 149 17.49 -2.31 -0.62
C GLU A 149 17.06 -3.43 0.35
N GLU A 150 17.78 -4.55 0.40
CA GLU A 150 17.51 -5.62 1.37
C GLU A 150 17.59 -5.12 2.82
N THR A 151 18.55 -4.24 3.11
CA THR A 151 18.70 -3.63 4.45
C THR A 151 17.52 -2.71 4.77
N ILE A 152 17.03 -1.94 3.80
CA ILE A 152 15.86 -1.07 3.97
C ILE A 152 14.62 -1.93 4.26
N ASP A 153 14.37 -2.97 3.49
CA ASP A 153 13.25 -3.89 3.72
C ASP A 153 13.34 -4.53 5.12
N ALA A 154 14.53 -4.94 5.55
CA ALA A 154 14.74 -5.48 6.90
C ALA A 154 14.47 -4.44 8.01
N LEU A 155 14.85 -3.18 7.78
CA LEU A 155 14.56 -2.07 8.70
C LEU A 155 13.07 -1.75 8.77
N ASP A 156 12.36 -1.73 7.64
CA ASP A 156 10.92 -1.50 7.60
C ASP A 156 10.15 -2.59 8.38
N ASN A 157 10.53 -3.85 8.20
CA ASN A 157 9.98 -4.96 8.99
C ASN A 157 10.27 -4.80 10.51
N ARG A 158 11.44 -4.26 10.86
CA ARG A 158 11.78 -3.97 12.26
C ARG A 158 10.97 -2.81 12.82
N ILE A 159 10.73 -1.77 12.01
CA ILE A 159 9.91 -0.60 12.40
C ILE A 159 8.48 -1.06 12.65
N ALA A 160 7.87 -1.80 11.72
CA ALA A 160 6.50 -2.34 11.90
C ALA A 160 6.37 -3.18 13.20
N ARG A 161 7.40 -3.96 13.54
CA ARG A 161 7.45 -4.71 14.80
C ARG A 161 7.55 -3.80 16.03
N VAL A 162 8.31 -2.71 15.95
CA VAL A 162 8.43 -1.73 17.05
C VAL A 162 7.11 -0.97 17.24
N GLU A 163 6.43 -0.61 16.15
CA GLU A 163 5.12 0.04 16.18
C GLU A 163 4.09 -0.87 16.86
N SER A 164 3.97 -2.13 16.44
CA SER A 164 3.09 -3.10 17.13
C SER A 164 3.40 -3.26 18.61
N ARG A 165 4.68 -3.24 19.01
CA ARG A 165 5.05 -3.29 20.44
C ARG A 165 4.70 -2.01 21.19
N THR A 166 4.62 -0.88 20.50
CA THR A 166 4.18 0.39 21.08
C THR A 166 2.68 0.34 21.32
N ASP A 167 1.91 -0.15 20.35
CA ASP A 167 0.47 -0.38 20.50
C ASP A 167 0.18 -1.34 21.67
N ASP A 168 0.95 -2.43 21.81
CA ASP A 168 0.83 -3.35 22.95
C ASP A 168 1.11 -2.67 24.30
N ILE A 169 2.06 -1.72 24.34
CA ILE A 169 2.37 -0.95 25.56
C ILE A 169 1.23 -0.01 25.90
N ASP A 170 0.65 0.68 24.92
CA ASP A 170 -0.49 1.57 25.12
C ASP A 170 -1.71 0.79 25.65
N GLU A 171 -1.94 -0.44 25.18
CA GLU A 171 -2.97 -1.32 25.73
C GLU A 171 -2.69 -1.71 27.20
N LEU A 172 -1.43 -2.01 27.53
CA LEU A 172 -1.03 -2.32 28.91
C LEU A 172 -1.17 -1.11 29.85
N ASP A 173 -0.91 0.10 29.35
CA ASP A 173 -1.10 1.34 30.09
C ASP A 173 -2.57 1.55 30.43
N ALA A 174 -3.47 1.44 29.45
CA ALA A 174 -4.91 1.50 29.67
C ALA A 174 -5.42 0.43 30.64
N ARG A 175 -4.84 -0.79 30.60
CA ARG A 175 -5.16 -1.84 31.57
C ARG A 175 -4.70 -1.48 32.99
N THR A 176 -3.57 -0.80 33.11
CA THR A 176 -3.03 -0.35 34.41
C THR A 176 -3.92 0.74 35.00
N GLU A 177 -4.36 1.72 34.21
CA GLU A 177 -5.36 2.70 34.64
C GLU A 177 -6.65 2.01 35.14
N GLY A 178 -7.10 0.95 34.46
CA GLY A 178 -8.24 0.16 34.90
C GLY A 178 -8.03 -0.59 36.23
N LEU A 179 -6.79 -0.87 36.63
CA LEU A 179 -6.48 -1.41 37.96
C LEU A 179 -6.61 -0.35 39.04
N ASP A 180 -6.20 0.89 38.77
CA ASP A 180 -6.37 2.02 39.70
C ASP A 180 -7.87 2.29 39.95
N ASP A 181 -8.70 2.22 38.90
CA ASP A 181 -10.16 2.30 39.02
C ASP A 181 -10.73 1.14 39.86
N LEU A 182 -10.22 -0.07 39.69
CA LEU A 182 -10.64 -1.22 40.48
C LEU A 182 -10.22 -1.07 41.95
N GLU A 183 -9.02 -0.56 42.21
CA GLU A 183 -8.53 -0.25 43.55
C GLU A 183 -9.45 0.77 44.23
N ALA A 184 -9.84 1.85 43.54
CA ALA A 184 -10.80 2.82 44.07
C ALA A 184 -12.14 2.15 44.45
N ARG A 185 -12.65 1.25 43.59
CA ARG A 185 -13.89 0.50 43.87
C ARG A 185 -13.76 -0.47 45.05
N VAL A 186 -12.60 -1.09 45.23
CA VAL A 186 -12.33 -1.95 46.39
C VAL A 186 -12.36 -1.12 47.68
N ASN A 187 -11.72 0.05 47.70
CA ASN A 187 -11.77 0.97 48.83
C ASN A 187 -13.23 1.42 49.15
N ASP A 188 -14.04 1.68 48.13
CA ASP A 188 -15.47 1.99 48.31
C ASP A 188 -16.25 0.83 48.96
N LEU A 189 -15.94 -0.42 48.58
CA LEU A 189 -16.55 -1.61 49.20
C LEU A 189 -16.11 -1.80 50.64
N GLU A 190 -14.84 -1.56 50.97
CA GLU A 190 -14.33 -1.58 52.34
C GLU A 190 -15.04 -0.52 53.21
N ALA A 191 -15.37 0.65 52.65
CA ALA A 191 -16.16 1.65 53.35
C ALA A 191 -17.63 1.22 53.61
N LEU A 192 -18.18 0.28 52.83
CA LEU A 192 -19.50 -0.30 53.09
C LEU A 192 -19.48 -1.30 54.25
N ASP A 193 -18.36 -2.00 54.47
CA ASP A 193 -18.20 -2.93 55.59
C ASP A 193 -18.42 -2.21 56.93
N ALA A 194 -17.83 -1.02 57.09
CA ALA A 194 -18.06 -0.16 58.26
C ALA A 194 -19.54 0.22 58.46
N ARG A 195 -20.34 0.33 57.39
CA ARG A 195 -21.78 0.59 57.50
C ARG A 195 -22.56 -0.65 57.94
N VAL A 196 -22.07 -1.84 57.63
CA VAL A 196 -22.66 -3.09 58.14
C VAL A 196 -22.46 -3.17 59.65
N ASP A 197 -21.28 -2.82 60.14
CA ASP A 197 -21.03 -2.72 61.59
C ASP A 197 -22.00 -1.75 62.29
N ASP A 198 -22.31 -0.60 61.66
CA ASP A 198 -23.31 0.35 62.19
C ASP A 198 -24.71 -0.27 62.30
N LEU A 199 -25.09 -1.15 61.37
CA LEU A 199 -26.40 -1.84 61.40
C LEU A 199 -26.50 -2.80 62.58
N ASP A 200 -25.42 -3.52 62.88
CA ASP A 200 -25.36 -4.43 64.03
C ASP A 200 -25.51 -3.64 65.35
N GLU A 201 -24.89 -2.46 65.45
CA GLU A 201 -25.07 -1.58 66.61
C GLU A 201 -26.53 -1.10 66.74
N ILE A 202 -27.17 -0.76 65.62
CA ILE A 202 -28.59 -0.36 65.60
C ILE A 202 -29.48 -1.52 66.06
N GLU A 203 -29.23 -2.75 65.59
CA GLU A 203 -29.99 -3.93 66.01
C GLU A 203 -29.90 -4.16 67.53
N GLU A 204 -28.72 -3.97 68.11
CA GLU A 204 -28.54 -4.08 69.56
C GLU A 204 -29.35 -3.00 70.30
N LYS A 205 -29.29 -1.75 69.82
CA LYS A 205 -30.09 -0.64 70.38
C LYS A 205 -31.59 -0.92 70.28
N LEU A 206 -32.08 -1.44 69.15
CA LEU A 206 -33.48 -1.81 68.96
C LEU A 206 -33.90 -2.92 69.92
N SER A 207 -33.05 -3.93 70.13
CA SER A 207 -33.29 -5.01 71.09
C SER A 207 -33.40 -4.48 72.54
N ARG A 208 -32.54 -3.52 72.90
CA ARG A 208 -32.60 -2.84 74.22
C ARG A 208 -33.88 -2.00 74.37
N VAL A 209 -34.26 -1.25 73.33
CA VAL A 209 -35.49 -0.44 73.32
C VAL A 209 -36.72 -1.34 73.42
N ALA A 210 -36.80 -2.41 72.63
CA ALA A 210 -37.89 -3.38 72.69
C ALA A 210 -38.04 -3.96 74.10
N SER A 211 -36.92 -4.35 74.72
CA SER A 211 -36.91 -4.84 76.11
C SER A 211 -37.39 -3.80 77.12
N ALA A 212 -37.02 -2.52 76.94
CA ALA A 212 -37.49 -1.43 77.78
C ALA A 212 -38.99 -1.16 77.59
N VAL A 213 -39.49 -1.16 76.36
CA VAL A 213 -40.92 -0.99 76.05
C VAL A 213 -41.74 -2.12 76.66
N VAL A 214 -41.31 -3.38 76.53
CA VAL A 214 -41.96 -4.53 77.17
C VAL A 214 -41.99 -4.36 78.70
N ARG A 215 -40.91 -3.85 79.30
CA ARG A 215 -40.86 -3.57 80.74
C ARG A 215 -41.82 -2.45 81.15
N VAL A 216 -41.91 -1.37 80.39
CA VAL A 216 -42.85 -0.26 80.64
C VAL A 216 -44.29 -0.75 80.50
N ARG A 217 -44.60 -1.50 79.44
CA ARG A 217 -45.92 -2.09 79.24
C ARG A 217 -46.33 -2.97 80.43
N ARG A 218 -45.45 -3.86 80.90
CA ARG A 218 -45.72 -4.67 82.09
C ARG A 218 -45.96 -3.84 83.35
N ARG A 219 -45.25 -2.71 83.52
CA ARG A 219 -45.47 -1.79 84.65
C ARG A 219 -46.78 -1.03 84.55
N LEU A 220 -47.17 -0.59 83.35
CA LEU A 220 -48.46 0.06 83.12
C LEU A 220 -49.61 -0.92 83.36
N GLU A 221 -49.53 -2.13 82.81
CA GLU A 221 -50.52 -3.17 83.05
C GLU A 221 -50.65 -3.52 84.55
N ALA A 222 -49.55 -3.48 85.31
CA ALA A 222 -49.59 -3.64 86.77
C ALA A 222 -50.27 -2.44 87.46
N ALA A 223 -49.92 -1.21 87.09
CA ALA A 223 -50.50 0.00 87.67
C ALA A 223 -52.00 0.17 87.35
N GLU A 224 -52.42 -0.23 86.15
CA GLU A 224 -53.82 -0.26 85.73
C GLU A 224 -54.62 -1.29 86.53
N ARG A 225 -54.04 -2.49 86.77
CA ARG A 225 -54.64 -3.48 87.68
C ARG A 225 -54.78 -2.91 89.09
N ASP A 226 -53.73 -2.31 89.64
CA ASP A 226 -53.77 -1.70 90.97
C ASP A 226 -54.86 -0.62 91.08
N ARG A 227 -55.02 0.21 90.04
CA ARG A 227 -56.06 1.24 89.99
C ARG A 227 -57.47 0.62 89.94
N SER A 228 -57.67 -0.34 89.04
CA SER A 228 -58.93 -1.05 88.89
C SER A 228 -59.32 -1.77 90.19
N ASP A 229 -58.34 -2.35 90.89
CA ASP A 229 -58.56 -3.04 92.17
C ASP A 229 -58.97 -2.03 93.27
N ARG A 230 -58.39 -0.83 93.32
CA ARG A 230 -58.83 0.24 94.23
C ARG A 230 -60.24 0.73 93.92
N GLU A 231 -60.55 1.01 92.65
CA GLU A 231 -61.89 1.47 92.23
C GLU A 231 -62.98 0.42 92.57
N ARG A 232 -62.67 -0.88 92.41
CA ARG A 232 -63.56 -1.96 92.84
C ARG A 232 -63.74 -1.98 94.35
N LEU A 233 -62.67 -1.86 95.12
CA LEU A 233 -62.73 -1.82 96.58
C LEU A 233 -63.55 -0.62 97.07
N ASP A 234 -63.37 0.55 96.44
CA ASP A 234 -64.14 1.76 96.72
C ASP A 234 -65.63 1.56 96.38
N ALA A 235 -65.95 0.90 95.26
CA ALA A 235 -67.33 0.59 94.89
C ALA A 235 -67.99 -0.38 95.89
N LEU A 236 -67.27 -1.41 96.34
CA LEU A 236 -67.73 -2.35 97.37
C LEU A 236 -67.96 -1.65 98.71
N THR A 237 -67.04 -0.79 99.11
CA THR A 237 -67.11 -0.01 100.35
C THR A 237 -68.24 1.02 100.30
N ALA A 238 -68.42 1.70 99.16
CA ALA A 238 -69.53 2.63 98.95
C ALA A 238 -70.89 1.92 98.94
N ALA A 239 -70.99 0.74 98.32
CA ALA A 239 -72.20 -0.09 98.38
C ALA A 239 -72.49 -0.55 99.82
N ALA A 240 -71.47 -0.99 100.56
CA ALA A 240 -71.59 -1.38 101.95
C ALA A 240 -72.07 -0.22 102.84
N ASN A 241 -71.50 0.97 102.65
CA ASN A 241 -71.89 2.17 103.38
C ASN A 241 -73.33 2.63 103.06
N ARG A 242 -73.75 2.58 101.79
CA ARG A 242 -75.12 2.93 101.39
C ARG A 242 -76.16 1.99 102.01
N GLU A 243 -75.85 0.71 102.11
CA GLU A 243 -76.77 -0.32 102.61
C GLU A 243 -76.58 -0.61 104.12
N GLY A 244 -75.66 0.08 104.80
CA GLY A 244 -75.39 -0.09 106.24
C GLY A 244 -74.73 -1.42 106.62
N ILE A 245 -74.06 -2.08 105.68
CA ILE A 245 -73.47 -3.41 105.86
C ILE A 245 -72.02 -3.28 106.34
N ARG A 246 -71.68 -3.88 107.48
CA ARG A 246 -70.28 -3.94 107.97
C ARG A 246 -69.61 -5.27 107.66
N LYS A 247 -70.38 -6.36 107.64
CA LYS A 247 -69.88 -7.72 107.44
C LYS A 247 -70.68 -8.43 106.36
N ALA A 248 -70.00 -9.14 105.48
CA ALA A 248 -70.61 -9.95 104.44
C ALA A 248 -69.85 -11.27 104.26
N ASN A 249 -70.55 -12.32 103.86
CA ASN A 249 -69.94 -13.63 103.65
C ASN A 249 -69.45 -13.76 102.20
N CYS A 250 -68.24 -14.27 102.01
CA CYS A 250 -67.73 -14.61 100.68
C CYS A 250 -68.58 -15.72 100.05
N THR A 251 -68.98 -15.60 98.79
CA THR A 251 -69.79 -16.64 98.12
C THR A 251 -69.03 -17.95 97.88
N ASP A 252 -67.69 -17.91 97.81
CA ASP A 252 -66.85 -19.07 97.52
C ASP A 252 -66.49 -19.88 98.79
N CYS A 253 -65.84 -19.25 99.77
CA CYS A 253 -65.39 -19.94 100.99
C CYS A 253 -66.37 -19.82 102.16
N ARG A 254 -67.44 -19.01 102.03
CA ARG A 254 -68.50 -18.77 103.03
C ARG A 254 -68.06 -18.11 104.35
N GLU A 255 -66.79 -17.76 104.48
CA GLU A 255 -66.26 -17.06 105.66
C GLU A 255 -66.76 -15.61 105.75
N THR A 256 -66.93 -15.09 106.97
CA THR A 256 -67.40 -13.73 107.21
C THR A 256 -66.27 -12.73 107.09
N VAL A 257 -66.39 -11.81 106.13
CA VAL A 257 -65.41 -10.75 105.85
C VAL A 257 -65.95 -9.40 106.35
N ASP A 258 -65.12 -8.67 107.09
CA ASP A 258 -65.41 -7.28 107.46
C ASP A 258 -65.02 -6.36 106.30
N ILE A 259 -66.01 -5.71 105.69
CA ILE A 259 -65.80 -4.90 104.50
C ILE A 259 -64.95 -3.67 104.82
N GLY A 260 -65.06 -3.14 106.05
CA GLY A 260 -64.34 -1.94 106.48
C GLY A 260 -62.84 -2.15 106.74
N LEU A 261 -62.37 -3.40 106.72
CA LEU A 261 -60.96 -3.76 106.92
C LEU A 261 -60.28 -4.29 105.64
N LEU A 262 -60.98 -4.30 104.50
CA LEU A 262 -60.41 -4.74 103.24
C LEU A 262 -59.45 -3.68 102.68
N THR A 263 -58.22 -4.09 102.40
CA THR A 263 -57.18 -3.26 101.75
C THR A 263 -57.04 -3.55 100.26
N THR A 264 -57.60 -4.66 99.79
CA THR A 264 -57.71 -5.07 98.39
C THR A 264 -59.10 -5.66 98.15
N PRO A 265 -59.62 -5.66 96.92
CA PRO A 265 -60.92 -6.24 96.60
C PRO A 265 -60.84 -7.77 96.52
N GLU A 266 -60.13 -8.43 97.43
CA GLU A 266 -59.91 -9.88 97.46
C GLU A 266 -60.31 -10.45 98.82
N CYS A 267 -60.78 -11.70 98.83
CA CYS A 267 -61.12 -12.39 100.08
C CYS A 267 -59.84 -12.74 100.86
N PRO A 268 -59.68 -12.30 102.12
CA PRO A 268 -58.48 -12.59 102.92
C PRO A 268 -58.32 -14.09 103.26
N HIS A 269 -59.38 -14.89 103.08
CA HIS A 269 -59.38 -16.32 103.43
C HIS A 269 -59.11 -17.25 102.23
N CYS A 270 -59.54 -16.88 101.01
CA CYS A 270 -59.33 -17.72 99.81
C CYS A 270 -58.65 -17.00 98.63
N GLY A 271 -58.34 -15.71 98.73
CA GLY A 271 -57.61 -14.95 97.72
C GLY A 271 -58.39 -14.64 96.43
N ARG A 272 -59.70 -14.91 96.38
CA ARG A 272 -60.52 -14.59 95.21
C ARG A 272 -60.97 -13.13 95.21
N ARG A 273 -60.93 -12.51 94.04
CA ARG A 273 -61.37 -11.12 93.79
C ARG A 273 -62.88 -11.01 93.91
N PHE A 274 -63.38 -9.92 94.47
CA PHE A 274 -64.80 -9.61 94.62
C PHE A 274 -65.30 -8.75 93.45
N ALA A 275 -66.39 -9.18 92.83
CA ALA A 275 -67.04 -8.49 91.72
C ALA A 275 -68.01 -7.41 92.22
N LYS A 276 -68.83 -7.76 93.22
CA LYS A 276 -69.90 -6.91 93.73
C LYS A 276 -70.36 -7.36 95.11
N LEU A 277 -70.95 -6.42 95.85
CA LEU A 277 -71.65 -6.69 97.10
C LEU A 277 -73.15 -6.84 96.79
N GLU A 278 -73.73 -7.96 97.19
CA GLU A 278 -75.17 -8.19 97.12
C GLU A 278 -75.79 -7.99 98.52
N PRO A 279 -76.54 -6.90 98.73
CA PRO A 279 -77.26 -6.66 99.98
C PRO A 279 -78.45 -7.62 100.09
N ASN A 280 -78.74 -8.11 101.29
CA ASN A 280 -79.94 -8.89 101.57
C ASN A 280 -81.01 -8.00 102.23
N PRO A 281 -82.16 -7.74 101.58
CA PRO A 281 -83.19 -6.85 102.11
C PRO A 281 -84.15 -7.50 103.14
N GLY A 282 -83.83 -8.65 103.73
CA GLY A 282 -84.74 -9.44 104.60
C GLY A 282 -84.23 -9.69 106.02
N PHE A 283 -85.14 -9.91 106.99
CA PHE A 283 -84.86 -9.89 108.44
C PHE A 283 -83.98 -11.03 109.02
N LEU A 284 -83.49 -11.98 108.19
CA LEU A 284 -82.75 -13.17 108.66
C LEU A 284 -81.51 -13.55 107.82
N GLY A 285 -81.07 -12.75 106.84
CA GLY A 285 -79.97 -13.12 105.91
C GLY A 285 -78.71 -12.25 106.04
N THR A 286 -77.52 -12.86 106.01
CA THR A 286 -76.22 -12.15 105.96
C THR A 286 -75.89 -11.72 104.53
N SER A 287 -75.55 -10.45 104.30
CA SER A 287 -75.12 -9.92 102.99
C SER A 287 -73.95 -10.72 102.39
N ARG A 288 -73.82 -10.76 101.07
CA ARG A 288 -72.84 -11.62 100.38
C ARG A 288 -71.90 -10.82 99.48
N LEU A 289 -70.61 -11.15 99.54
CA LEU A 289 -69.59 -10.65 98.60
C LEU A 289 -69.43 -11.69 97.49
N VAL A 290 -69.86 -11.31 96.28
CA VAL A 290 -69.77 -12.17 95.10
C VAL A 290 -68.35 -12.09 94.56
N VAL A 291 -67.67 -13.23 94.42
CA VAL A 291 -66.35 -13.29 93.79
C VAL A 291 -66.47 -13.19 92.25
N GLU A 292 -65.53 -12.53 91.59
CA GLU A 292 -65.40 -12.59 90.14
C GLU A 292 -65.08 -14.03 89.73
N ASP A 293 -65.86 -14.57 88.80
CA ASP A 293 -65.47 -15.79 88.10
C ASP A 293 -64.27 -15.43 87.23
N ARG A 294 -63.11 -15.99 87.55
CA ARG A 294 -61.88 -15.80 86.79
C ARG A 294 -62.19 -16.16 85.33
N PRO A 295 -62.03 -15.24 84.35
CA PRO A 295 -62.13 -15.64 82.95
C PRO A 295 -61.04 -16.70 82.73
N VAL A 296 -61.45 -17.85 82.19
CA VAL A 296 -60.54 -18.87 81.70
C VAL A 296 -59.72 -18.17 80.61
N LEU A 297 -58.43 -17.95 80.84
CA LEU A 297 -57.54 -17.58 79.76
C LEU A 297 -57.38 -18.83 78.90
N ASP A 298 -58.24 -18.97 77.89
CA ASP A 298 -58.00 -19.82 76.73
C ASP A 298 -56.86 -19.17 75.93
N GLY A 299 -55.65 -19.35 76.42
CA GLY A 299 -54.43 -19.09 75.70
C GLY A 299 -53.96 -20.40 75.11
N ASP A 300 -54.46 -20.76 73.92
CA ASP A 300 -53.74 -21.65 73.02
C ASP A 300 -52.38 -21.03 72.74
N VAL A 301 -51.35 -21.47 73.46
CA VAL A 301 -49.98 -21.38 72.96
C VAL A 301 -49.87 -22.46 71.89
N SER A 302 -50.17 -22.09 70.65
CA SER A 302 -49.66 -22.84 69.51
C SER A 302 -48.14 -22.73 69.56
N GLU A 303 -47.47 -23.74 70.11
CA GLU A 303 -46.08 -24.02 69.78
C GLU A 303 -46.04 -24.31 68.28
N THR A 304 -45.72 -23.31 67.47
CA THR A 304 -45.37 -23.52 66.07
C THR A 304 -43.98 -24.18 66.05
N PRO A 305 -43.85 -25.42 65.53
CA PRO A 305 -42.55 -26.03 65.33
C PRO A 305 -41.81 -25.30 64.20
N PRO A 306 -40.46 -25.22 64.22
CA PRO A 306 -39.72 -24.75 63.07
C PRO A 306 -39.71 -25.86 62.02
N GLY A 307 -40.38 -25.61 60.90
CA GLY A 307 -40.12 -26.35 59.66
C GLY A 307 -41.35 -26.58 58.79
N ALA A 308 -41.41 -25.88 57.66
CA ALA A 308 -41.66 -26.47 56.33
C ALA A 308 -41.86 -25.36 55.29
N ALA A 309 -40.77 -24.94 54.64
CA ALA A 309 -40.87 -24.40 53.29
C ALA A 309 -40.96 -25.59 52.34
N SER A 310 -42.18 -25.95 51.93
CA SER A 310 -42.41 -26.88 50.82
C SER A 310 -42.33 -26.14 49.49
N SER A 311 -41.18 -26.30 48.85
CA SER A 311 -40.96 -26.65 47.45
C SER A 311 -42.16 -26.69 46.49
N ALA A 312 -41.98 -26.02 45.34
CA ALA A 312 -42.17 -26.48 43.95
C ALA A 312 -42.51 -25.24 43.08
N GLY A 313 -41.85 -24.91 41.98
CA GLY A 313 -40.92 -25.62 41.11
C GLY A 313 -41.16 -25.10 39.68
N ASP A 314 -40.15 -25.29 38.81
CA ASP A 314 -40.18 -25.13 37.33
C ASP A 314 -39.73 -23.75 36.78
N GLY A 315 -38.72 -23.63 35.93
CA GLY A 315 -37.88 -24.63 35.26
C GLY A 315 -36.74 -24.01 34.42
N SER A 316 -35.79 -24.89 34.07
CA SER A 316 -34.93 -24.94 32.85
C SER A 316 -33.97 -23.77 32.51
N GLY A 317 -32.71 -23.97 32.08
CA GLY A 317 -31.90 -25.14 31.71
C GLY A 317 -30.39 -24.83 31.85
N ALA A 318 -29.53 -25.84 31.99
CA ALA A 318 -28.63 -26.38 30.94
C ALA A 318 -27.45 -25.43 30.60
N GLU A 319 -26.17 -25.79 30.58
CA GLU A 319 -25.44 -27.07 30.58
C GLU A 319 -23.95 -26.80 30.86
N ASP A 320 -23.29 -27.81 31.43
CA ASP A 320 -21.93 -28.32 31.23
C ASP A 320 -20.65 -27.45 31.33
N GLY A 321 -19.66 -28.05 31.99
CA GLY A 321 -18.34 -28.16 31.36
C GLY A 321 -17.13 -27.77 32.20
N SER A 322 -16.86 -28.53 33.26
CA SER A 322 -15.53 -28.59 33.87
C SER A 322 -14.45 -28.95 32.85
N SER A 323 -13.39 -28.15 32.72
CA SER A 323 -12.01 -28.68 32.80
C SER A 323 -11.00 -27.54 32.90
N VAL A 324 -10.34 -27.47 34.06
CA VAL A 324 -9.11 -26.72 34.27
C VAL A 324 -7.98 -27.58 33.71
N SER A 325 -7.32 -27.10 32.65
CA SER A 325 -5.99 -27.56 32.26
C SER A 325 -5.00 -26.44 32.53
N THR A 326 -4.17 -26.65 33.55
CA THR A 326 -2.93 -25.92 33.76
C THR A 326 -1.94 -26.28 32.65
N ARG A 327 -1.33 -25.27 32.00
CA ARG A 327 0.02 -25.43 31.47
C ARG A 327 0.78 -24.11 31.44
N ASP A 328 1.98 -24.27 31.97
CA ASP A 328 3.06 -23.35 32.26
C ASP A 328 3.51 -22.45 31.12
N ALA A 329 4.05 -21.31 31.56
CA ALA A 329 4.97 -20.47 30.83
C ALA A 329 6.37 -21.11 30.78
N ASP A 330 6.98 -21.08 29.61
CA ASP A 330 8.42 -21.02 29.35
C ASP A 330 8.52 -20.58 27.88
N GLY A 331 9.25 -19.54 27.45
CA GLY A 331 10.52 -19.03 27.94
C GLY A 331 11.55 -19.18 26.81
N GLY A 332 11.91 -18.08 26.15
CA GLY A 332 13.08 -17.95 25.24
C GLY A 332 12.93 -18.61 23.86
N GLY A 333 13.52 -18.15 22.76
CA GLY A 333 14.68 -17.28 22.61
C GLY A 333 15.69 -17.94 21.66
N ARG A 334 15.68 -17.52 20.39
CA ARG A 334 16.73 -17.52 19.34
C ARG A 334 17.48 -18.82 19.00
N LEU A 335 17.50 -19.16 17.71
CA LEU A 335 18.65 -19.01 16.81
C LEU A 335 18.14 -18.69 15.40
#